data_AF-A0A935EPA6-F1
#
_entry.id   AF-A0A935EPA6-F1
#
_cell.length_a   1.000
_cell.length_b   1.000
_cell.length_c   1.000
_cell.angle_alpha   90.00
_cell.angle_beta   90.00
_cell.angle_gamma   90.00
#
_symmetry.space_group_name_H-M   'P 1'
#
loop_
_entity.id
_entity.type
_entity.pdbx_description
1 polymer ?
#
loop_
_entity_poly.entity_id
_entity_poly.type
_entity_poly.pdbx_seq_one_letter_code
_entity_poly.pdbx_strand_id
1 'polypeptide(L)'
;MTTGWYGSEDTVTVCTRVRPRYRTKPSTATITPAATFDLGGTVRYGATASINGDRFDVLQAGRYHRFALTFAGGVEIEALAPTLRPQGLE
;
A
#
# COMPACT_ATOMS: atom_id res chain seq x y z
N MET A 1 -8.59 -8.22 2.23
CA MET A 1 -8.60 -7.07 3.17
C MET A 1 -8.31 -5.80 2.37
N THR A 2 -9.04 -4.71 2.59
CA THR A 2 -8.70 -3.41 2.00
C THR A 2 -8.48 -2.41 3.12
N THR A 3 -7.41 -1.62 3.04
CA THR A 3 -7.09 -0.60 4.04
C THR A 3 -7.94 0.66 3.88
N GLY A 4 -7.87 1.56 4.87
CA GLY A 4 -8.16 2.97 4.65
C GLY A 4 -7.10 3.65 3.76
N TRP A 5 -7.25 4.97 3.60
CA TRP A 5 -6.30 5.82 2.89
C TRP A 5 -5.16 6.27 3.80
N TYR A 6 -3.94 6.24 3.29
CA TYR A 6 -2.72 6.77 3.90
C TYR A 6 -2.28 8.02 3.15
N GLY A 7 -1.80 9.04 3.86
CA GLY A 7 -1.36 10.31 3.29
C GLY A 7 -2.17 11.50 3.82
N SER A 8 -2.03 12.66 3.18
CA SER A 8 -2.69 13.90 3.59
C SER A 8 -2.99 14.79 2.39
N GLU A 9 -3.80 15.82 2.60
CA GLU A 9 -4.17 16.80 1.57
C GLU A 9 -3.01 17.69 1.10
N ASP A 10 -2.01 17.88 1.96
CA ASP A 10 -0.96 18.88 1.76
C ASP A 10 0.15 18.41 0.82
N THR A 11 0.44 17.11 0.80
CA THR A 11 1.67 16.58 0.19
C THR A 11 1.38 15.42 -0.75
N VAL A 12 1.85 15.55 -2.00
CA VAL A 12 1.92 14.43 -2.92
C VAL A 12 3.10 13.56 -2.51
N THR A 13 2.84 12.27 -2.32
CA THR A 13 3.88 11.30 -1.95
C THR A 13 3.95 10.15 -2.96
N VAL A 14 5.15 9.62 -3.11
CA VAL A 14 5.40 8.36 -3.82
C VAL A 14 5.46 7.24 -2.80
N CYS A 15 4.62 6.22 -2.99
CA CYS A 15 4.70 4.98 -2.24
C CYS A 15 5.53 3.96 -3.02
N THR A 16 6.62 3.49 -2.42
CA THR A 16 7.54 2.52 -3.05
C THR A 16 7.49 1.13 -2.43
N ARG A 17 6.93 1.01 -1.24
CA ARG A 17 6.91 -0.26 -0.50
C ARG A 17 5.81 -0.29 0.55
N VAL A 18 5.25 -1.47 0.77
CA VAL A 18 4.36 -1.74 1.90
C VAL A 18 4.89 -2.90 2.72
N ARG A 19 5.00 -2.70 4.04
CA ARG A 19 5.43 -3.72 5.01
C ARG A 19 4.33 -4.01 6.02
N PRO A 20 3.57 -5.09 5.86
CA PRO A 20 2.75 -5.59 6.94
C PRO A 20 3.63 -6.13 8.08
N ARG A 21 3.20 -5.90 9.31
CA ARG A 21 3.79 -6.47 10.52
C ARG A 21 2.92 -7.65 10.91
N TYR A 22 3.32 -8.84 10.49
CA TYR A 22 2.54 -10.06 10.72
C TYR A 22 2.75 -10.55 12.17
N ARG A 23 1.65 -10.93 12.83
CA ARG A 23 1.68 -11.87 13.95
C ARG A 23 1.69 -13.31 13.43
N THR A 24 0.84 -13.57 12.44
CA THR A 24 0.77 -14.84 11.72
C THR A 24 0.94 -14.57 10.23
N LYS A 25 2.05 -15.05 9.65
CA LYS A 25 2.43 -14.78 8.26
C LYS A 25 1.72 -15.75 7.30
N PRO A 26 1.15 -15.25 6.18
CA PRO A 26 0.49 -16.08 5.18
C PRO A 26 1.52 -16.88 4.35
N SER A 27 1.08 -17.97 3.71
CA SER A 27 1.95 -18.75 2.80
C SER A 27 2.23 -18.00 1.51
N THR A 28 1.21 -17.36 0.95
CA THR A 28 1.31 -16.43 -0.17
C THR A 28 0.38 -15.24 0.04
N ALA A 29 0.74 -14.11 -0.55
CA ALA A 29 -0.10 -12.93 -0.52
C ALA A 29 0.15 -12.06 -1.76
N THR A 30 -0.85 -11.27 -2.13
CA THR A 30 -0.76 -10.26 -3.17
C THR A 30 -1.29 -8.92 -2.66
N ILE A 31 -0.82 -7.84 -3.27
CA ILE A 31 -1.27 -6.48 -3.02
C ILE A 31 -1.66 -5.81 -4.33
N THR A 32 -2.78 -5.10 -4.37
CA THR A 32 -3.12 -4.16 -5.43
C THR A 32 -3.11 -2.75 -4.82
N PRO A 33 -2.11 -1.92 -5.14
CA PRO A 33 -2.04 -0.56 -4.64
C PRO A 33 -2.99 0.34 -5.46
N ALA A 34 -3.57 1.34 -4.80
CA ALA A 34 -4.35 2.38 -5.44
C ALA A 34 -3.96 3.74 -4.86
N ALA A 35 -4.01 4.78 -5.69
CA ALA A 35 -3.74 6.15 -5.28
C ALA A 35 -4.77 7.12 -5.86
N THR A 36 -4.96 8.24 -5.18
CA THR A 36 -5.72 9.37 -5.70
C THR A 36 -5.11 10.69 -5.22
N PHE A 37 -5.36 11.77 -5.96
CA PHE A 37 -4.99 13.12 -5.56
C PHE A 37 -6.06 13.77 -4.66
N ASP A 38 -7.29 13.25 -4.70
CA ASP A 38 -8.44 13.84 -4.05
C ASP A 38 -9.35 12.73 -3.52
N LEU A 39 -9.72 12.79 -2.23
CA LEU A 39 -10.67 11.82 -1.67
C LEU A 39 -12.04 12.00 -2.34
N GLY A 40 -12.60 10.89 -2.84
CA GLY A 40 -13.84 10.90 -3.62
C GLY A 40 -13.64 11.15 -5.12
N GLY A 41 -12.42 11.47 -5.55
CA GLY A 41 -12.08 11.65 -6.95
C GLY A 41 -11.70 10.36 -7.67
N THR A 42 -11.03 10.51 -8.81
CA THR A 42 -10.63 9.37 -9.65
C THR A 42 -9.56 8.56 -8.94
N VAL A 43 -9.82 7.26 -8.77
CA VAL A 43 -8.88 6.31 -8.18
C VAL A 43 -8.02 5.68 -9.28
N ARG A 44 -6.71 5.82 -9.18
CA ARG A 44 -5.74 5.15 -10.05
C ARG A 44 -5.25 3.88 -9.39
N TYR A 45 -5.53 2.74 -10.02
CA TYR A 45 -5.02 1.44 -9.59
C TYR A 45 -3.62 1.20 -10.18
N GLY A 46 -2.71 0.71 -9.35
CA GLY A 46 -1.39 0.24 -9.76
C GLY A 46 -1.36 -1.25 -10.06
N ALA A 47 -0.20 -1.74 -10.49
CA ALA A 47 -0.01 -3.15 -10.78
C ALA A 47 -0.06 -3.99 -9.49
N THR A 48 -0.69 -5.16 -9.58
CA THR A 48 -0.69 -6.14 -8.49
C THR A 48 0.72 -6.71 -8.30
N ALA A 49 1.18 -6.81 -7.06
CA ALA A 49 2.47 -7.38 -6.70
C ALA A 49 2.31 -8.55 -5.72
N SER A 50 3.16 -9.56 -5.86
CA SER A 50 3.23 -10.68 -4.92
C SER A 50 4.08 -10.32 -3.71
N ILE A 51 3.81 -10.97 -2.57
CA ILE A 51 4.65 -10.87 -1.39
C ILE A 51 6.05 -11.36 -1.71
N ASN A 52 7.05 -10.65 -1.20
CA ASN A 52 8.42 -11.07 -1.35
C ASN A 52 9.16 -10.76 -0.03
N GLY A 53 9.62 -11.82 0.65
CA GLY A 53 9.95 -11.76 2.08
C GLY A 53 8.74 -11.32 2.92
N ASP A 54 8.82 -10.17 3.58
CA ASP A 54 7.78 -9.59 4.45
C ASP A 54 7.26 -8.24 3.93
N ARG A 55 7.38 -8.01 2.62
CA ARG A 55 6.97 -6.75 2.00
C ARG A 55 6.36 -6.98 0.64
N PHE A 56 5.83 -5.89 0.11
CA PHE A 56 5.46 -5.75 -1.28
C PHE A 56 6.16 -4.53 -1.85
N ASP A 57 6.75 -4.70 -3.03
CA ASP A 57 7.26 -3.60 -3.82
C ASP A 57 6.10 -3.08 -4.66
N VAL A 58 5.77 -1.81 -4.47
CA VAL A 58 4.69 -1.11 -5.15
C VAL A 58 5.25 0.18 -5.70
N LEU A 59 4.62 0.76 -6.72
CA LEU A 59 5.00 2.09 -7.19
C LEU A 59 3.76 2.85 -7.59
N GLN A 60 3.46 3.90 -6.82
CA GLN A 60 2.37 4.81 -7.12
C GLN A 60 2.64 6.19 -6.53
N ALA A 61 2.07 7.22 -7.16
CA ALA A 61 2.16 8.60 -6.71
C ALA A 61 0.74 9.15 -6.53
N GLY A 62 0.55 9.92 -5.46
CA GLY A 62 -0.71 10.54 -5.10
C GLY A 62 -0.63 11.17 -3.72
N ARG A 63 -1.68 11.92 -3.35
CA ARG A 63 -1.83 12.45 -2.00
C ARG A 63 -2.28 11.36 -1.03
N TYR A 64 -3.15 10.48 -1.52
CA TYR A 64 -3.74 9.39 -0.75
C TYR A 64 -3.44 8.04 -1.39
N HIS A 65 -3.10 7.06 -0.56
CA HIS A 65 -2.71 5.70 -0.95
C HIS A 65 -3.59 4.67 -0.23
N ARG A 66 -4.08 3.66 -0.92
CA ARG A 66 -4.85 2.54 -0.37
C ARG A 66 -4.32 1.23 -0.89
N PHE A 67 -4.48 0.16 -0.13
CA PHE A 67 -3.98 -1.15 -0.47
C PHE A 67 -5.07 -2.21 -0.30
N ALA A 68 -5.30 -2.97 -1.36
CA ALA A 68 -6.08 -4.21 -1.29
C ALA A 68 -5.11 -5.38 -1.17
N LEU A 69 -5.19 -6.15 -0.08
CA LEU A 69 -4.36 -7.32 0.16
C LEU A 69 -5.20 -8.59 0.12
N THR A 70 -4.68 -9.61 -0.55
CA THR A 70 -5.23 -10.95 -0.61
C THR A 70 -4.21 -11.94 -0.06
N PHE A 71 -4.67 -12.89 0.74
CA PHE A 71 -3.82 -13.83 1.47
C PHE A 71 -4.29 -15.26 1.24
N ALA A 72 -3.35 -16.21 1.21
CA ALA A 72 -3.65 -17.63 1.30
C ALA A 72 -3.36 -18.13 2.73
N GLY A 73 -4.37 -18.74 3.35
CA GLY A 73 -4.31 -19.26 4.71
C GLY A 73 -4.68 -18.25 5.80
N GLY A 74 -4.55 -18.66 7.06
CA GLY A 74 -4.76 -17.80 8.22
C GLY A 74 -3.71 -16.71 8.30
N VAL A 75 -4.14 -15.47 8.53
CA VAL A 75 -3.27 -14.30 8.57
C VAL A 75 -3.70 -13.38 9.70
N GLU A 76 -2.72 -12.86 10.43
CA GLU A 76 -2.91 -11.84 11.45
C GLU A 76 -1.88 -10.74 11.26
N ILE A 77 -2.34 -9.49 11.19
CA ILE A 77 -1.52 -8.31 10.92
C ILE A 77 -1.71 -7.31 12.05
N GLU A 78 -0.60 -6.93 12.68
CA GLU A 78 -0.55 -5.92 13.75
C GLU A 78 -0.60 -4.50 13.18
N ALA A 79 0.10 -4.27 12.06
CA ALA A 79 0.20 -2.95 11.45
C ALA A 79 0.55 -3.06 9.96
N LEU A 80 0.17 -2.04 9.19
CA LEU A 80 0.68 -1.82 7.84
C LEU A 80 1.57 -0.57 7.82
N ALA A 81 2.79 -0.72 7.33
CA ALA A 81 3.76 0.37 7.19
C ALA A 81 4.07 0.63 5.71
N PRO A 82 3.30 1.49 5.02
CA PRO A 82 3.69 2.01 3.71
C PRO A 82 4.87 2.98 3.84
N THR A 83 5.82 2.89 2.91
CA THR A 83 6.92 3.85 2.77
C THR A 83 6.47 4.97 1.83
N LEU A 84 6.12 6.13 2.39
CA LEU A 84 5.70 7.31 1.65
C LEU A 84 6.82 8.35 1.67
N ARG A 85 7.21 8.85 0.50
CA ARG A 85 8.21 9.91 0.36
C ARG A 85 7.60 11.10 -0.39
N PRO A 86 7.80 12.35 0.06
CA PRO A 86 7.35 13.52 -0.70
C PRO A 86 7.88 13.48 -2.13
N GLN A 87 7.02 13.78 -3.09
CA GLN A 87 7.40 13.88 -4.50
C GLN A 87 8.04 15.26 -4.74
N GLY A 88 9.29 15.30 -5.21
CA GLY A 88 9.98 16.54 -5.58
C GLY A 88 11.07 17.05 -4.63
N LEU A 89 11.52 16.25 -3.65
CA LEU A 89 12.78 16.48 -2.93
C LEU A 89 13.89 15.63 -3.58
N GLU A 90 14.53 16.19 -4.59
CA GLU A 90 15.89 15.83 -5.02
C GLU A 90 16.90 16.80 -4.41
#